data_AF-A0A167J6S8-F1
#
_entry.id   AF-A0A167J6S8-F1
#
_cell.length_a   1.000
_cell.length_b   1.000
_cell.length_c   1.000
_cell.angle_alpha   90.00
_cell.angle_beta   90.00
_cell.angle_gamma   90.00
#
_symmetry.space_group_name_H-M   'P 1'
#
loop_
_entity.id
_entity.type
_entity.pdbx_description
1 polymer ?
#
loop_
_entity_poly.entity_id
_entity_poly.type
_entity_poly.pdbx_seq_one_letter_code
_entity_poly.pdbx_strand_id
1 'polypeptide(L)'
;MWPKTILGFFAGLCISISLALNTNLILPFAEDTRLLIGLILGFPIWAGVMVWVYAFDTAIKAAKHMFLVLLPSALLNVILLV
;
A
#
# COMPACT_ATOMS: atom_id res chain seq x y z
N MET A 1 -15.95 5.35 -14.39
CA MET A 1 -14.50 5.10 -14.51
C MET A 1 -13.72 5.92 -13.49
N TRP A 2 -13.95 7.25 -13.42
CA TRP A 2 -13.35 8.16 -12.44
C TRP A 2 -13.36 7.72 -10.96
N PRO A 3 -14.45 7.16 -10.39
CA PRO A 3 -14.43 6.73 -8.98
C PRO A 3 -13.41 5.62 -8.70
N LYS A 4 -13.16 4.75 -9.68
CA LYS A 4 -12.14 3.70 -9.59
C LYS A 4 -10.73 4.28 -9.66
N THR A 5 -10.51 5.26 -10.54
CA THR A 5 -9.22 5.95 -10.65
C THR A 5 -8.86 6.69 -9.37
N ILE A 6 -9.81 7.45 -8.80
CA ILE A 6 -9.63 8.17 -7.54
C ILE A 6 -9.36 7.18 -6.40
N LEU A 7 -10.13 6.09 -6.32
CA LEU A 7 -9.92 5.06 -5.32
C LEU A 7 -8.53 4.42 -5.45
N GLY A 8 -8.12 4.02 -6.65
CA GLY A 8 -6.81 3.40 -6.89
C GLY A 8 -5.65 4.32 -6.56
N PHE A 9 -5.81 5.61 -6.89
CA PHE A 9 -4.81 6.62 -6.57
C PHE A 9 -4.60 6.73 -5.05
N PHE A 10 -5.67 7.02 -4.30
CA PHE A 10 -5.57 7.21 -2.84
C PHE A 10 -5.30 5.91 -2.09
N ALA A 11 -6.02 4.84 -2.38
CA ALA A 11 -5.82 3.55 -1.72
C ALA A 11 -4.46 2.96 -2.07
N GLY A 12 -4.01 3.08 -3.32
CA GLY A 12 -2.66 2.69 -3.72
C GLY A 12 -1.60 3.43 -2.95
N LEU A 13 -1.75 4.76 -2.76
CA LEU A 13 -0.77 5.55 -2.00
C LEU A 13 -0.72 5.09 -0.55
N CYS A 14 -1.88 4.94 0.10
CA CYS A 14 -1.96 4.47 1.47
C CYS A 14 -1.35 3.07 1.65
N ILE A 15 -1.65 2.14 0.75
CA ILE A 15 -1.11 0.77 0.79
C ILE A 15 0.40 0.79 0.56
N SER A 16 0.88 1.56 -0.41
CA SER A 16 2.31 1.72 -0.70
C SER A 16 3.07 2.27 0.50
N ILE A 17 2.59 3.37 1.10
CA ILE A 17 3.23 4.00 2.27
C ILE A 17 3.23 3.02 3.46
N SER A 18 2.09 2.37 3.72
CA SER A 18 1.95 1.41 4.82
C SER A 18 2.90 0.21 4.68
N LEU A 19 3.05 -0.33 3.46
CA LEU A 19 3.98 -1.43 3.18
C LEU A 19 5.44 -0.98 3.27
N ALA A 20 5.79 0.19 2.74
CA ALA A 20 7.14 0.74 2.84
C ALA A 20 7.53 0.96 4.32
N LEU A 21 6.60 1.41 5.16
CA LEU A 21 6.83 1.60 6.59
C LEU A 21 7.08 0.28 7.32
N ASN A 22 6.27 -0.76 7.05
CA ASN A 22 6.49 -2.10 7.59
C ASN A 22 7.85 -2.66 7.14
N THR A 23 8.21 -2.45 5.88
CA THR A 23 9.49 -2.90 5.30
C THR A 23 10.67 -2.21 6.00
N ASN A 24 10.53 -0.91 6.28
CA ASN A 24 11.47 -0.21 7.13
C ASN A 24 11.53 -0.89 8.50
N LEU A 25 10.44 -0.99 9.25
CA LEU A 25 10.48 -1.45 10.65
C LEU A 25 10.95 -2.90 10.85
N ILE A 26 10.75 -3.80 9.87
CA ILE A 26 11.05 -5.23 10.00
C ILE A 26 12.46 -5.60 9.52
N LEU A 27 12.97 -4.94 8.47
CA LEU A 27 14.21 -5.39 7.84
C LEU A 27 15.47 -5.02 8.67
N PRO A 28 16.36 -5.99 8.97
CA PRO A 28 17.57 -5.76 9.76
C PRO A 28 18.72 -5.22 8.88
N PHE A 29 18.47 -4.19 8.07
CA PHE A 29 19.49 -3.53 7.25
C PHE A 29 19.84 -2.15 7.80
N ALA A 30 20.93 -1.56 7.29
CA ALA A 30 21.26 -0.16 7.54
C ALA A 30 20.12 0.76 7.08
N GLU A 31 19.97 1.91 7.73
CA GLU A 31 18.88 2.86 7.49
C GLU A 31 18.79 3.28 6.02
N ASP A 32 19.92 3.62 5.40
CA ASP A 32 20.01 4.02 3.99
C ASP A 32 19.47 2.93 3.05
N THR A 33 19.83 1.68 3.32
CA THR A 33 19.38 0.52 2.53
C THR A 33 17.88 0.28 2.69
N ARG A 34 17.34 0.46 3.90
CA ARG A 34 15.90 0.30 4.18
C ARG A 34 15.07 1.35 3.43
N LEU A 35 15.51 2.61 3.48
CA LEU A 35 14.88 3.71 2.75
C LEU A 35 14.92 3.51 1.24
N LEU A 36 16.06 3.04 0.70
CA LEU A 36 16.21 2.73 -0.72
C LEU A 36 15.27 1.60 -1.16
N ILE A 37 15.16 0.53 -0.37
CA ILE A 37 14.22 -0.57 -0.63
C ILE A 37 12.78 -0.06 -0.61
N GLY A 38 12.40 0.74 0.39
CA GLY A 38 11.07 1.33 0.47
C GLY A 38 10.73 2.19 -0.75
N LEU A 39 11.69 2.98 -1.24
CA LEU A 39 11.54 3.81 -2.44
C LEU A 39 11.35 2.97 -3.70
N ILE A 40 12.18 1.95 -3.89
CA ILE A 40 12.14 1.08 -5.07
C ILE A 40 10.82 0.27 -5.11
N LEU A 41 10.32 -0.18 -3.95
CA LEU A 41 9.10 -0.99 -3.88
C LEU A 41 7.81 -0.16 -3.91
N GLY A 42 7.83 1.07 -3.37
CA GLY A 42 6.62 1.90 -3.26
C GLY A 42 5.95 2.18 -4.61
N PHE A 43 6.72 2.60 -5.61
CA PHE A 43 6.18 2.93 -6.93
C PHE A 43 5.53 1.73 -7.66
N PRO A 44 6.19 0.56 -7.76
CA PRO A 44 5.59 -0.64 -8.34
C PRO A 44 4.34 -1.10 -7.61
N ILE A 45 4.33 -1.06 -6.26
CA ILE A 45 3.17 -1.43 -5.45
C ILE A 45 2.01 -0.48 -5.77
N TRP A 46 2.29 0.83 -5.78
CA TRP A 46 1.29 1.85 -6.11
C TRP A 46 0.68 1.66 -7.50
N ALA A 47 1.53 1.49 -8.51
CA ALA A 47 1.10 1.25 -9.89
C ALA A 47 0.29 -0.06 -10.02
N GLY A 48 0.72 -1.12 -9.33
CA GLY A 48 -0.01 -2.39 -9.27
C GLY A 48 -1.41 -2.24 -8.69
N VAL A 49 -1.55 -1.51 -7.57
CA VAL A 49 -2.85 -1.25 -6.94
C VAL A 49 -3.75 -0.40 -7.85
N MET A 50 -3.20 0.60 -8.52
CA MET A 50 -3.93 1.44 -9.51
C MET A 50 -4.54 0.59 -10.63
N VAL A 51 -3.80 -0.38 -11.17
CA VAL A 51 -4.31 -1.30 -12.19
C VAL A 51 -5.31 -2.29 -11.58
N TRP A 52 -5.04 -2.76 -10.36
CA TRP A 52 -5.86 -3.77 -9.69
C TRP A 52 -7.30 -3.32 -9.42
N VAL A 53 -7.57 -2.02 -9.18
CA VAL A 53 -8.95 -1.52 -9.03
C VAL A 53 -9.83 -1.89 -10.23
N TYR A 54 -9.26 -1.88 -11.43
CA TYR A 54 -10.01 -2.11 -12.67
C TYR A 54 -10.39 -3.57 -12.87
N ALA A 55 -9.81 -4.50 -12.11
CA ALA A 55 -10.20 -5.92 -12.13
C ALA A 55 -11.58 -6.17 -11.49
N PHE A 56 -12.15 -5.20 -10.77
CA PHE A 56 -13.43 -5.35 -10.09
C PHE A 56 -14.57 -4.64 -10.82
N ASP A 57 -15.78 -5.19 -10.74
CA ASP A 57 -16.98 -4.64 -11.41
C ASP A 57 -17.34 -3.23 -10.91
N THR A 58 -17.30 -3.02 -9.59
CA THR A 58 -17.71 -1.77 -8.95
C THR A 58 -16.61 -1.20 -8.05
N ALA A 59 -16.57 0.13 -7.92
CA ALA A 59 -15.61 0.82 -7.06
C ALA A 59 -15.75 0.42 -5.58
N ILE A 60 -16.98 0.16 -5.12
CA ILE A 60 -17.25 -0.28 -3.75
C ILE A 60 -16.65 -1.67 -3.49
N LYS A 61 -16.76 -2.59 -4.44
CA LYS A 61 -16.19 -3.95 -4.32
C LYS A 61 -14.66 -3.89 -4.28
N ALA A 62 -14.05 -3.06 -5.12
CA ALA A 62 -12.61 -2.79 -5.08
C ALA A 62 -12.18 -2.17 -3.74
N ALA A 63 -12.92 -1.19 -3.24
CA ALA A 63 -12.61 -0.50 -1.99
C ALA A 63 -12.58 -1.48 -0.81
N LYS A 64 -13.54 -2.42 -0.73
CA LYS A 64 -13.56 -3.46 0.30
C LYS A 64 -12.29 -4.32 0.30
N HIS A 65 -11.81 -4.72 -0.88
CA HIS A 65 -10.60 -5.54 -1.00
C HIS A 65 -9.35 -4.74 -0.64
N MET A 66 -9.26 -3.49 -1.08
CA MET A 66 -8.15 -2.61 -0.72
C MET A 66 -8.12 -2.31 0.78
N PHE A 67 -9.29 -2.12 1.40
CA PHE A 67 -9.39 -1.93 2.83
C PHE A 67 -8.94 -3.19 3.58
N LEU A 68 -9.33 -4.38 3.12
CA LEU A 68 -8.86 -5.66 3.67
C LEU A 68 -7.33 -5.84 3.62
N VAL A 69 -6.64 -5.21 2.67
CA VAL A 69 -5.17 -5.22 2.61
C VAL A 69 -4.57 -4.11 3.49
N LEU A 70 -5.16 -2.92 3.45
CA LEU A 70 -4.66 -1.75 4.19
C LEU A 70 -4.80 -1.92 5.71
N LEU A 71 -5.92 -2.46 6.18
CA LEU A 71 -6.24 -2.61 7.61
C LEU A 71 -5.20 -3.48 8.36
N PRO A 72 -4.90 -4.72 7.95
CA PRO A 72 -3.87 -5.52 8.61
C PRO A 72 -2.49 -4.89 8.49
N SER A 73 -2.14 -4.28 7.35
CA SER A 73 -0.86 -3.57 7.18
C SER A 73 -0.73 -2.37 8.12
N ALA A 74 -1.80 -1.60 8.32
CA ALA A 74 -1.85 -0.48 9.24
C ALA A 74 -1.80 -0.94 10.71
N LEU A 75 -2.52 -2.00 11.06
CA LEU A 75 -2.45 -2.60 12.40
C LEU A 75 -1.03 -3.09 12.72
N LEU A 76 -0.37 -3.74 11.76
CA LEU A 76 1.00 -4.21 11.93
C LEU A 76 1.97 -3.03 12.14
N ASN A 77 1.79 -1.93 11.41
CA ASN A 77 2.56 -0.70 11.64
C ASN A 77 2.34 -0.13 13.05
N VAL A 78 1.09 -0.10 13.55
CA VAL A 78 0.81 0.37 14.91
C VAL A 78 1.50 -0.51 15.95
N ILE A 79 1.48 -1.84 15.78
CA ILE A 79 2.15 -2.77 16.68
C ILE A 79 3.67 -2.57 16.66
N LEU A 80 4.27 -2.30 15.49
CA LEU A 80 5.72 -2.13 15.36
C LEU A 80 6.23 -0.75 15.81
N LEU A 81 5.36 0.25 15.93
CA LEU A 81 5.70 1.62 16.34
C LEU A 81 5.53 1.86 17.85
N VAL A 82 4.87 0.93 18.57
CA VAL A 82 4.69 0.95 20.04
C VAL A 82 5.82 0.17 20.69
#